data_AF-A0A158NR88-F1
#
_entry.id   AF-A0A158NR88-F1
#
_cell.length_a   1.000
_cell.length_b   1.000
_cell.length_c   1.000
_cell.angle_alpha   90.00
_cell.angle_beta   90.00
_cell.angle_gamma   90.00
#
_symmetry.space_group_name_H-M   'P 1'
#
loop_
_entity.id
_entity.type
_entity.pdbx_description
1 polymer ?
#
loop_
_entity_poly.entity_id
_entity_poly.type
_entity_poly.pdbx_seq_one_letter_code
_entity_poly.pdbx_strand_id
1 'polypeptide(L)'
;MKTVIFILALLCTVYALEQKETNSSLSLERLVDVEKAATQTILYGLLFFEERMSQNLEVHLEKIKKNALDDITNTINRALENVNLSIHNGEEEGKNVDKCYYYAKNNLESKRINAVAGLDMCIQKGRMAMEDPLANVISSIQAAKKLLSDLNDIIPNCDSTNFLRKQACVLKNLSLTKESLKSVTKNSGETVLTATGTYMKTLVKVKSCIIKNNAETHTFSMNIVSYTNNCIRIA
;
A
#
# COMPACT_ATOMS: atom_id res chain seq x y z
N MET A 1 16.14 1.87 -9.15
CA MET A 1 17.37 2.65 -9.41
C MET A 1 17.47 3.17 -10.84
N LYS A 2 17.07 2.41 -11.88
CA LYS A 2 17.07 2.91 -13.27
C LYS A 2 16.11 4.08 -13.54
N THR A 3 15.03 4.21 -12.77
CA THR A 3 14.03 5.29 -12.88
C THR A 3 14.51 6.65 -12.36
N VAL A 4 15.43 6.68 -11.38
CA VAL A 4 15.97 7.94 -10.82
C VAL A 4 16.96 8.59 -11.80
N ILE A 5 17.60 7.78 -12.65
CA ILE A 5 18.57 8.23 -13.65
C ILE A 5 17.88 8.96 -14.82
N PHE A 6 16.63 8.62 -15.14
CA PHE A 6 15.87 9.27 -16.21
C PHE A 6 15.46 10.71 -15.86
N ILE A 7 15.23 11.02 -14.59
CA ILE A 7 14.81 12.36 -14.14
C ILE A 7 15.97 13.35 -14.22
N LEU A 8 17.20 12.90 -13.96
CA LEU A 8 18.41 13.74 -14.02
C LEU A 8 18.86 14.05 -15.46
N ALA A 9 18.71 13.10 -16.39
CA ALA A 9 19.09 13.30 -17.79
C ALA A 9 18.20 14.32 -18.54
N LEU A 10 16.93 14.46 -18.13
CA LEU A 10 15.99 15.42 -18.70
C LEU A 10 16.24 16.87 -18.23
N LEU A 11 16.87 17.07 -17.07
CA LEU A 11 17.22 18.41 -16.58
C LEU A 11 18.39 19.04 -17.38
N CYS A 12 19.26 18.22 -17.98
CA CYS A 12 20.41 18.69 -18.74
C CYS A 12 20.05 19.18 -20.16
N THR A 13 18.99 18.67 -20.78
CA THR A 13 18.55 19.12 -22.11
C THR A 13 17.82 20.46 -22.07
N VAL A 14 17.20 20.80 -20.94
CA VAL A 14 16.50 22.07 -20.72
C VAL A 14 17.49 23.24 -20.64
N TYR A 15 18.68 23.03 -20.10
CA TYR A 15 19.71 24.08 -19.96
C TYR A 15 20.42 24.45 -21.27
N ALA A 16 20.33 23.61 -22.32
CA ALA A 16 21.05 23.82 -23.58
C ALA A 16 20.30 24.72 -24.59
N LEU A 17 19.08 25.19 -24.27
CA LEU A 17 18.20 25.90 -25.21
C LEU A 17 18.27 27.43 -25.10
N GLU A 18 19.38 27.99 -24.59
CA GLU A 18 19.50 29.43 -24.29
C GLU A 18 20.07 30.30 -25.42
N GLN A 19 20.28 29.79 -26.63
CA GLN A 19 20.87 30.60 -27.72
C GLN A 19 20.13 30.49 -29.06
N LYS A 20 19.02 31.23 -29.20
CA LYS A 20 18.68 31.96 -30.44
C LYS A 20 17.53 32.95 -30.19
N GLU A 21 17.81 34.24 -30.36
CA GLU A 21 16.81 35.31 -30.36
C GLU A 21 15.76 35.09 -31.45
N THR A 22 14.48 35.08 -31.05
CA THR A 22 13.34 35.63 -31.82
C THR A 22 12.10 35.62 -30.91
N ASN A 23 11.50 36.80 -30.71
CA ASN A 23 10.35 37.14 -29.84
C ASN A 23 10.57 37.03 -28.31
N SER A 24 10.66 38.18 -27.63
CA SER A 24 10.80 38.28 -26.17
C SER A 24 9.54 37.81 -25.39
N SER A 25 8.36 37.78 -26.01
CA SER A 25 7.18 37.11 -25.43
C SER A 25 7.32 35.58 -25.50
N LEU A 26 7.93 35.06 -26.57
CA LEU A 26 8.18 33.64 -26.75
C LEU A 26 9.20 33.13 -25.72
N SER A 27 10.15 33.96 -25.29
CA SER A 27 11.09 33.58 -24.22
C SER A 27 10.43 33.53 -22.84
N LEU A 28 9.44 34.37 -22.55
CA LEU A 28 8.69 34.33 -21.28
C LEU A 28 7.76 33.13 -21.19
N GLU A 29 7.07 32.80 -22.27
CA GLU A 29 6.23 31.59 -22.36
C GLU A 29 7.07 30.33 -22.17
N ARG A 30 8.24 30.25 -22.83
CA ARG A 30 9.19 29.13 -22.65
C ARG A 30 9.61 28.94 -21.19
N LEU A 31 9.86 30.02 -20.45
CA LEU A 31 10.24 29.92 -19.03
C LEU A 31 9.10 29.34 -18.17
N VAL A 32 7.86 29.75 -18.42
CA VAL A 32 6.69 29.20 -17.76
C VAL A 32 6.49 27.73 -18.15
N ASP A 33 6.68 27.39 -19.42
CA ASP A 33 6.52 26.03 -19.94
C ASP A 33 7.54 25.05 -19.34
N VAL A 34 8.77 25.49 -19.05
CA VAL A 34 9.76 24.69 -18.32
C VAL A 34 9.27 24.31 -16.93
N GLU A 35 8.75 25.26 -16.16
CA GLU A 35 8.21 25.01 -14.82
C GLU A 35 6.94 24.13 -14.87
N LYS A 36 6.10 24.32 -15.92
CA LYS A 36 4.94 23.44 -16.17
C LYS A 36 5.38 22.02 -16.44
N ALA A 37 6.37 21.80 -17.30
CA ALA A 37 6.89 20.47 -17.60
C ALA A 37 7.49 19.78 -16.37
N ALA A 38 8.22 20.53 -15.54
CA ALA A 38 8.74 20.03 -14.26
C ALA A 38 7.60 19.63 -13.30
N THR A 39 6.59 20.50 -13.14
CA THR A 39 5.42 20.23 -12.29
C THR A 39 4.60 19.04 -12.78
N GLN A 40 4.40 18.92 -14.10
CA GLN A 40 3.73 17.77 -14.72
C GLN A 40 4.48 16.46 -14.45
N THR A 41 5.81 16.49 -14.54
CA THR A 41 6.65 15.31 -14.25
C THR A 41 6.45 14.83 -12.80
N ILE A 42 6.42 15.76 -11.85
CA ILE A 42 6.14 15.44 -10.43
C ILE A 42 4.72 14.88 -10.26
N LEU A 43 3.73 15.53 -10.88
CA LEU A 43 2.34 15.11 -10.81
C LEU A 43 2.15 13.68 -11.34
N TYR A 44 2.70 13.36 -12.52
CA TYR A 44 2.60 12.02 -13.09
C TYR A 44 3.35 10.98 -12.25
N GLY A 45 4.52 11.34 -11.71
CA GLY A 45 5.26 10.46 -10.79
C GLY A 45 4.44 10.12 -9.54
N LEU A 46 3.76 11.10 -8.95
CA LEU A 46 2.90 10.91 -7.79
C LEU A 46 1.63 10.09 -8.10
N LEU A 47 0.96 10.37 -9.22
CA LEU A 47 -0.22 9.61 -9.67
C LEU A 47 0.14 8.14 -9.89
N PHE A 48 1.23 7.89 -10.63
CA PHE A 48 1.72 6.54 -10.86
C PHE A 48 2.11 5.83 -9.56
N PHE A 49 2.75 6.55 -8.63
CA PHE A 49 3.12 5.98 -7.34
C PHE A 49 1.89 5.61 -6.51
N GLU A 50 0.89 6.49 -6.40
CA GLU A 50 -0.36 6.24 -5.67
C GLU A 50 -1.06 5.01 -6.23
N GLU A 51 -1.35 5.00 -7.53
CA GLU A 51 -2.04 3.89 -8.20
C GLU A 51 -1.29 2.57 -7.97
N ARG A 52 0.02 2.57 -8.20
CA ARG A 52 0.83 1.36 -8.10
C ARG A 52 0.93 0.86 -6.67
N MET A 53 1.05 1.76 -5.69
CA MET A 53 1.13 1.40 -4.28
C MET A 53 -0.20 0.82 -3.79
N SER A 54 -1.32 1.49 -4.09
CA SER A 54 -2.67 1.06 -3.72
C SER A 54 -2.98 -0.34 -4.29
N GLN A 55 -2.69 -0.56 -5.57
CA GLN A 55 -2.87 -1.88 -6.20
C GLN A 55 -1.94 -2.95 -5.60
N ASN A 56 -0.65 -2.65 -5.43
CA ASN A 56 0.31 -3.62 -4.90
C ASN A 56 0.00 -4.02 -3.46
N LEU A 57 -0.48 -3.08 -2.63
CA LEU A 57 -0.91 -3.36 -1.27
C LEU A 57 -2.02 -4.41 -1.27
N GLU A 58 -3.09 -4.18 -2.04
CA GLU A 58 -4.23 -5.08 -2.06
C GLU A 58 -3.85 -6.47 -2.59
N VAL A 59 -3.10 -6.53 -3.69
CA VAL A 59 -2.62 -7.80 -4.27
C VAL A 59 -1.78 -8.60 -3.27
N HIS A 60 -0.86 -7.94 -2.55
CA HIS A 60 -0.03 -8.64 -1.57
C HIS A 60 -0.82 -9.09 -0.34
N LEU A 61 -1.72 -8.26 0.16
CA LEU A 61 -2.56 -8.61 1.31
C LEU A 61 -3.48 -9.79 0.97
N GLU A 62 -4.13 -9.79 -0.19
CA GLU A 62 -5.00 -10.90 -0.60
C GLU A 62 -4.21 -12.19 -0.87
N LYS A 63 -3.00 -12.09 -1.44
CA LYS A 63 -2.11 -13.25 -1.57
C LYS A 63 -1.73 -13.83 -0.21
N ILE A 64 -1.38 -12.97 0.76
CA ILE A 64 -1.06 -13.39 2.12
C ILE A 64 -2.28 -14.04 2.78
N LYS A 65 -3.47 -13.42 2.63
CA LYS A 65 -4.74 -13.93 3.15
C LYS A 65 -5.04 -15.32 2.63
N LYS A 66 -4.97 -15.52 1.32
CA LYS A 66 -5.23 -16.81 0.69
C LYS A 66 -4.32 -17.91 1.24
N ASN A 67 -3.01 -17.67 1.26
CA ASN A 67 -2.06 -18.66 1.77
C ASN A 67 -2.33 -19.01 3.24
N ALA A 68 -2.64 -18.01 4.07
CA ALA A 68 -2.96 -18.23 5.49
C ALA A 68 -4.27 -19.00 5.69
N LEU A 69 -5.27 -18.75 4.85
CA LEU A 69 -6.54 -19.49 4.88
C LEU A 69 -6.33 -20.98 4.53
N ASP A 70 -5.48 -21.25 3.53
CA ASP A 70 -5.09 -22.61 3.16
C ASP A 70 -4.38 -23.31 4.34
N ASP A 71 -3.44 -22.63 5.02
CA ASP A 71 -2.74 -23.16 6.19
C ASP A 71 -3.69 -23.47 7.36
N ILE A 72 -4.62 -22.56 7.67
CA ILE A 72 -5.63 -22.76 8.73
C ILE A 72 -6.50 -23.97 8.39
N THR A 73 -7.00 -24.03 7.16
CA THR A 73 -7.87 -25.11 6.68
C THR A 73 -7.16 -26.46 6.74
N ASN A 74 -5.93 -26.53 6.24
CA ASN A 74 -5.13 -27.76 6.25
C ASN A 74 -4.76 -28.21 7.68
N THR A 75 -4.59 -27.29 8.61
CA THR A 75 -4.30 -27.60 10.02
C THR A 75 -5.53 -28.20 10.70
N ILE A 76 -6.70 -27.59 10.52
CA ILE A 76 -7.95 -28.07 11.11
C ILE A 76 -8.37 -29.42 10.50
N ASN A 77 -8.26 -29.57 9.17
CA ASN A 77 -8.61 -30.81 8.49
C ASN A 77 -7.75 -31.98 8.96
N ARG A 78 -6.42 -31.79 9.07
CA ARG A 78 -5.52 -32.83 9.61
C ARG A 78 -5.86 -33.22 11.04
N ALA A 79 -6.25 -32.26 11.88
CA ALA A 79 -6.68 -32.55 13.24
C ALA A 79 -8.00 -33.33 13.27
N LEU A 80 -8.95 -32.99 12.40
CA LEU A 80 -10.21 -33.71 12.27
C LEU A 80 -10.01 -35.13 11.72
N GLU A 81 -9.10 -35.33 10.76
CA GLU A 81 -8.71 -36.65 10.25
C GLU A 81 -8.17 -37.54 11.37
N ASN A 82 -7.26 -37.00 12.20
CA ASN A 82 -6.72 -37.72 13.35
C ASN A 82 -7.81 -38.04 14.39
N VAL A 83 -8.72 -37.11 14.65
CA VAL A 83 -9.89 -37.34 15.51
C VAL A 83 -10.74 -38.48 14.96
N ASN A 84 -11.10 -38.45 13.67
CA ASN A 84 -11.92 -39.48 13.03
C ASN A 84 -11.26 -40.87 13.11
N LEU A 85 -9.94 -40.94 12.91
CA LEU A 85 -9.19 -42.19 13.03
C LEU A 85 -9.26 -42.74 14.47
N SER A 86 -9.03 -41.89 15.48
CA SER A 86 -9.12 -42.32 16.87
C SER A 86 -10.52 -42.78 17.26
N ILE A 87 -11.55 -42.06 16.80
CA ILE A 87 -12.96 -42.41 17.01
C ILE A 87 -13.27 -43.78 16.41
N HIS A 88 -12.89 -44.02 15.15
CA HIS A 88 -13.07 -45.30 14.49
C HIS A 88 -12.42 -46.46 15.25
N ASN A 89 -11.17 -46.30 15.69
CA ASN A 89 -10.48 -47.32 16.48
C ASN A 89 -11.20 -47.60 17.82
N GLY A 90 -11.73 -46.55 18.47
CA GLY A 90 -12.50 -46.71 19.69
C GLY A 90 -13.83 -47.46 19.48
N GLU A 91 -14.49 -47.24 18.35
CA GLU A 91 -15.70 -47.98 17.95
C GLU A 91 -15.39 -49.46 17.71
N GLU A 92 -14.28 -49.78 17.04
CA GLU A 92 -13.83 -51.17 16.82
C GLU A 92 -13.51 -51.90 18.14
N GLU A 93 -13.05 -51.17 19.15
CA GLU A 93 -12.85 -51.67 20.52
C GLU A 93 -14.16 -51.76 21.34
N GLY A 94 -15.30 -51.37 20.77
CA GLY A 94 -16.62 -51.43 21.41
C GLY A 94 -16.88 -50.29 22.40
N LYS A 95 -16.14 -49.19 22.33
CA LYS A 95 -16.25 -48.04 23.25
C LYS A 95 -17.33 -47.06 22.80
N ASN A 96 -17.93 -46.35 23.77
CA ASN A 96 -18.87 -45.28 23.48
C ASN A 96 -18.14 -43.95 23.26
N VAL A 97 -17.87 -43.60 21.99
CA VAL A 97 -17.03 -42.46 21.62
C VAL A 97 -17.79 -41.21 21.17
N ASP A 98 -19.12 -41.26 21.10
CA ASP A 98 -19.97 -40.18 20.55
C ASP A 98 -19.70 -38.83 21.21
N LYS A 99 -19.60 -38.83 22.55
CA LYS A 99 -19.34 -37.61 23.33
C LYS A 99 -17.96 -37.03 23.02
N CYS A 100 -16.95 -37.89 22.85
CA CYS A 100 -15.60 -37.47 22.50
C CYS A 100 -15.58 -36.84 21.10
N TYR A 101 -16.26 -37.47 20.13
CA TYR A 101 -16.36 -36.95 18.77
C TYR A 101 -17.09 -35.60 18.71
N TYR A 102 -18.25 -35.50 19.35
CA TYR A 102 -19.05 -34.27 19.37
C TYR A 102 -18.25 -33.10 19.95
N TYR A 103 -17.56 -33.31 21.07
CA TYR A 103 -16.70 -32.30 21.67
C TYR A 103 -15.60 -31.86 20.70
N ALA A 104 -14.87 -32.81 20.11
CA ALA A 104 -13.74 -32.52 19.23
C ALA A 104 -14.17 -31.74 17.98
N LYS A 105 -15.22 -32.22 17.30
CA LYS A 105 -15.76 -31.60 16.09
C LYS A 105 -16.20 -30.16 16.33
N ASN A 106 -16.96 -29.90 17.38
CA ASN A 106 -17.47 -28.56 17.68
C ASN A 106 -16.35 -27.57 18.03
N ASN A 107 -15.33 -28.03 18.78
CA ASN A 107 -14.21 -27.18 19.16
C ASN A 107 -13.30 -26.86 17.97
N LEU A 108 -13.01 -27.83 17.10
CA LEU A 108 -12.22 -27.59 15.89
C LEU A 108 -12.96 -26.64 14.93
N GLU A 109 -14.26 -26.81 14.76
CA GLU A 109 -15.07 -25.92 13.91
C GLU A 109 -15.12 -24.49 14.47
N SER A 110 -15.34 -24.35 15.78
CA SER A 110 -15.29 -23.05 16.46
C SER A 110 -13.90 -22.40 16.32
N LYS A 111 -12.83 -23.19 16.43
CA LYS A 111 -11.47 -22.69 16.24
C LYS A 111 -11.22 -22.22 14.81
N ARG A 112 -11.72 -22.94 13.80
CA ARG A 112 -11.64 -22.55 12.40
C ARG A 112 -12.25 -21.17 12.17
N ILE A 113 -13.49 -20.95 12.64
CA ILE A 113 -14.19 -19.66 12.54
C ILE A 113 -13.37 -18.54 13.19
N ASN A 114 -12.90 -18.75 14.42
CA ASN A 114 -12.12 -17.75 15.14
C ASN A 114 -10.77 -17.46 14.48
N ALA A 115 -10.10 -18.47 13.93
CA ALA A 115 -8.83 -18.30 13.23
C ALA A 115 -9.01 -17.50 11.94
N VAL A 116 -10.08 -17.73 11.18
CA VAL A 116 -10.41 -16.95 9.98
C VAL A 116 -10.73 -15.50 10.35
N ALA A 117 -11.52 -15.27 11.40
CA ALA A 117 -11.77 -13.91 11.90
C ALA A 117 -10.48 -13.19 12.34
N GLY A 118 -9.57 -13.92 13.01
CA GLY A 118 -8.24 -13.41 13.38
C GLY A 118 -7.39 -13.03 12.17
N LEU A 119 -7.42 -13.84 11.12
CA LEU A 119 -6.76 -13.55 9.84
C LEU A 119 -7.33 -12.28 9.19
N ASP A 120 -8.65 -12.14 9.10
CA ASP A 120 -9.29 -10.94 8.54
C ASP A 120 -8.93 -9.67 9.31
N MET A 121 -8.87 -9.74 10.64
CA MET A 121 -8.41 -8.64 11.47
C MET A 121 -6.94 -8.28 11.18
N CYS A 122 -6.05 -9.25 10.99
CA CYS A 122 -4.65 -8.98 10.62
C CYS A 122 -4.56 -8.22 9.28
N ILE A 123 -5.34 -8.63 8.28
CA ILE A 123 -5.38 -8.00 6.95
C ILE A 123 -5.96 -6.58 7.04
N GLN A 124 -7.07 -6.40 7.76
CA GLN A 124 -7.69 -5.08 7.93
C GLN A 124 -6.74 -4.09 8.62
N LYS A 125 -6.01 -4.52 9.66
CA LYS A 125 -4.95 -3.71 10.28
C LYS A 125 -3.86 -3.32 9.28
N GLY A 126 -3.56 -4.18 8.32
CA GLY A 126 -2.67 -3.88 7.22
C GLY A 126 -3.17 -2.75 6.33
N ARG A 127 -4.45 -2.79 5.93
CA ARG A 127 -5.10 -1.75 5.13
C ARG A 127 -5.14 -0.41 5.85
N MET A 128 -5.62 -0.39 7.10
CA MET A 128 -5.72 0.82 7.92
C MET A 128 -4.35 1.49 8.12
N ALA A 129 -3.28 0.72 8.27
CA ALA A 129 -1.92 1.25 8.43
C ALA A 129 -1.41 2.03 7.20
N MET A 130 -2.06 1.90 6.04
CA MET A 130 -1.69 2.58 4.79
C MET A 130 -2.63 3.74 4.42
N GLU A 131 -3.73 3.96 5.15
CA GLU A 131 -4.67 5.05 4.88
C GLU A 131 -3.99 6.42 4.94
N ASP A 132 -3.35 6.76 6.06
CA ASP A 132 -2.69 8.07 6.21
C ASP A 132 -1.52 8.29 5.22
N PRO A 133 -0.58 7.33 5.02
CA PRO A 133 0.47 7.50 4.04
C PRO A 133 -0.05 7.75 2.61
N LEU A 134 -1.11 7.06 2.19
CA LEU A 134 -1.70 7.27 0.86
C LEU A 134 -2.46 8.61 0.78
N ALA A 135 -3.16 9.01 1.85
CA ALA A 135 -3.79 10.33 1.93
C ALA A 135 -2.78 11.48 1.81
N ASN A 136 -1.57 11.33 2.37
CA ASN A 136 -0.49 12.30 2.22
C ASN A 136 0.01 12.39 0.76
N VAL A 137 0.08 11.25 0.05
CA VAL A 137 0.42 11.23 -1.39
C VAL A 137 -0.65 11.97 -2.19
N ILE A 138 -1.92 11.70 -1.90
CA ILE A 138 -3.06 12.40 -2.53
C ILE A 138 -3.00 13.91 -2.28
N SER A 139 -2.64 14.32 -1.06
CA SER A 139 -2.45 15.75 -0.74
C SER A 139 -1.31 16.37 -1.55
N SER A 140 -0.21 15.63 -1.76
CA SER A 140 0.90 16.05 -2.63
C SER A 140 0.47 16.17 -4.10
N ILE A 141 -0.38 15.25 -4.58
CA ILE A 141 -0.99 15.32 -5.93
C ILE A 141 -1.83 16.59 -6.06
N GLN A 142 -2.64 16.93 -5.07
CA GLN A 142 -3.46 18.14 -5.08
C GLN A 142 -2.60 19.41 -5.10
N ALA A 143 -1.51 19.44 -4.31
CA ALA A 143 -0.57 20.56 -4.32
C ALA A 143 0.10 20.74 -5.69
N ALA A 144 0.52 19.64 -6.33
CA ALA A 144 1.09 19.68 -7.69
C ALA A 144 0.07 20.14 -8.75
N LYS A 145 -1.18 19.67 -8.66
CA LYS A 145 -2.28 20.14 -9.54
C LYS A 145 -2.53 21.63 -9.39
N LYS A 146 -2.57 22.12 -8.15
CA LYS A 146 -2.73 23.55 -7.86
C LYS A 146 -1.59 24.37 -8.46
N LEU A 147 -0.34 23.96 -8.23
CA LEU A 147 0.82 24.63 -8.81
C LEU A 147 0.79 24.66 -10.34
N LEU A 148 0.35 23.58 -10.98
CA LEU A 148 0.18 23.54 -12.43
C LEU A 148 -0.90 24.53 -12.91
N SER A 149 -1.99 24.68 -12.17
CA SER A 149 -3.01 25.71 -12.43
C SER A 149 -2.43 27.11 -12.30
N ASP A 150 -1.73 27.38 -11.18
CA ASP A 150 -1.11 28.69 -10.94
C ASP A 150 -0.13 29.05 -12.06
N LEU A 151 0.66 28.09 -12.56
CA LEU A 151 1.56 28.24 -13.71
C LEU A 151 0.81 28.49 -15.04
N ASN A 152 -0.35 27.86 -15.25
CA ASN A 152 -1.19 28.11 -16.43
C ASN A 152 -1.74 29.54 -16.45
N ASP A 153 -2.02 30.09 -15.27
CA ASP A 153 -2.65 31.40 -15.13
C ASP A 153 -1.64 32.56 -15.19
N ILE A 154 -0.32 32.31 -15.11
CA ILE A 154 0.71 33.37 -15.13
C ILE A 154 0.61 34.25 -16.39
N ILE A 155 0.59 33.65 -17.58
CA ILE A 155 0.60 34.42 -18.83
C ILE A 155 -0.70 35.21 -19.01
N PRO A 156 -1.91 34.62 -18.85
CA PRO A 156 -3.16 35.35 -18.89
C PRO A 156 -3.26 36.48 -17.84
N ASN A 157 -2.84 36.23 -16.61
CA ASN A 157 -2.94 37.23 -15.52
C ASN A 157 -1.93 38.38 -15.65
N CYS A 158 -0.89 38.19 -16.46
CA CYS A 158 0.11 39.21 -16.76
C CYS A 158 -0.11 39.88 -18.13
N ASP A 159 -1.29 39.72 -18.74
CA ASP A 159 -1.57 40.33 -20.03
C ASP A 159 -1.50 41.86 -19.94
N SER A 160 -0.70 42.44 -20.83
CA SER A 160 -0.40 43.86 -20.85
C SER A 160 0.17 44.23 -22.21
N THR A 161 -0.34 45.32 -22.77
CA THR A 161 0.17 45.93 -24.01
C THR A 161 1.59 46.48 -23.84
N ASN A 162 1.99 46.81 -22.61
CA ASN A 162 3.36 47.20 -22.29
C ASN A 162 4.21 45.96 -21.99
N PHE A 163 5.23 45.71 -22.84
CA PHE A 163 6.13 44.56 -22.73
C PHE A 163 6.89 44.51 -21.39
N LEU A 164 7.45 45.63 -20.91
CA LEU A 164 8.21 45.66 -19.65
C LEU A 164 7.31 45.33 -18.46
N ARG A 165 6.05 45.81 -18.47
CA ARG A 165 5.06 45.48 -17.44
C ARG A 165 4.67 44.00 -17.47
N LYS A 166 4.45 43.43 -18.66
CA LYS A 166 4.20 41.99 -18.84
C LYS A 166 5.38 41.17 -18.33
N GLN A 167 6.60 41.52 -18.75
CA GLN A 167 7.84 40.85 -18.34
C GLN A 167 8.03 40.87 -16.82
N ALA A 168 7.91 42.04 -16.18
CA ALA A 168 8.05 42.16 -14.73
C ALA A 168 6.99 41.34 -13.97
N CYS A 169 5.74 41.33 -14.45
CA CYS A 169 4.67 40.52 -13.87
C CYS A 169 4.96 39.02 -13.97
N VAL A 170 5.35 38.54 -15.16
CA VAL A 170 5.65 37.12 -15.39
C VAL A 170 6.82 36.67 -14.52
N LEU A 171 7.93 37.41 -14.51
CA LEU A 171 9.11 37.04 -13.72
C LEU A 171 8.84 37.01 -12.22
N LYS A 172 8.03 37.95 -11.71
CA LYS A 172 7.62 37.97 -10.30
C LYS A 172 6.81 36.72 -9.94
N ASN A 173 5.76 36.42 -10.70
CA ASN A 173 4.91 35.25 -10.44
C ASN A 173 5.69 33.94 -10.62
N LEU A 174 6.53 33.86 -11.65
CA LEU A 174 7.38 32.71 -11.90
C LEU A 174 8.36 32.44 -10.76
N SER A 175 8.92 33.49 -10.14
CA SER A 175 9.78 33.35 -8.97
C SER A 175 9.03 32.74 -7.78
N LEU A 176 7.76 33.12 -7.57
CA LEU A 176 6.94 32.58 -6.48
C LEU A 176 6.54 31.12 -6.75
N THR A 177 6.18 30.78 -7.98
CA THR A 177 5.86 29.40 -8.36
C THR A 177 7.10 28.49 -8.32
N LYS A 178 8.30 29.01 -8.61
CA LYS A 178 9.57 28.26 -8.45
C LYS A 178 9.82 27.84 -7.00
N GLU A 179 9.60 28.74 -6.04
CA GLU A 179 9.73 28.37 -4.62
C GLU A 179 8.65 27.37 -4.19
N SER A 180 7.43 27.53 -4.70
CA SER A 180 6.35 26.56 -4.51
C SER A 180 6.70 25.20 -5.11
N LEU A 181 7.31 25.15 -6.30
CA LEU A 181 7.78 23.93 -6.95
C LEU A 181 8.83 23.21 -6.11
N LYS A 182 9.82 23.94 -5.57
CA LYS A 182 10.83 23.36 -4.66
C LYS A 182 10.18 22.74 -3.43
N SER A 183 9.21 23.44 -2.83
CA SER A 183 8.47 22.94 -1.67
C SER A 183 7.67 21.68 -2.00
N VAL A 184 6.90 21.68 -3.10
CA VAL A 184 6.14 20.51 -3.58
C VAL A 184 7.07 19.34 -3.87
N THR A 185 8.20 19.59 -4.53
CA THR A 185 9.20 18.55 -4.84
C THR A 185 9.74 17.91 -3.56
N LYS A 186 10.15 18.72 -2.57
CA LYS A 186 10.66 18.21 -1.29
C LYS A 186 9.59 17.41 -0.53
N ASN A 187 8.42 17.99 -0.33
CA ASN A 187 7.33 17.38 0.45
C ASN A 187 6.84 16.08 -0.20
N SER A 188 6.74 16.05 -1.53
CA SER A 188 6.37 14.86 -2.30
C SER A 188 7.40 13.73 -2.14
N GLY A 189 8.69 14.06 -2.19
CA GLY A 189 9.77 13.11 -1.95
C GLY A 189 9.72 12.48 -0.55
N GLU A 190 9.55 13.32 0.49
CA GLU A 190 9.41 12.86 1.87
C GLU A 190 8.17 11.97 2.07
N THR A 191 7.06 12.33 1.43
CA THR A 191 5.81 11.56 1.47
C THR A 191 5.96 10.19 0.81
N VAL A 192 6.58 10.12 -0.37
CA VAL A 192 6.85 8.87 -1.09
C VAL A 192 7.76 7.94 -0.28
N LEU A 193 8.80 8.48 0.34
CA LEU A 193 9.71 7.72 1.20
C LEU A 193 8.97 7.17 2.43
N THR A 194 8.16 8.00 3.08
CA THR A 194 7.34 7.60 4.23
C THR A 194 6.36 6.49 3.85
N ALA A 195 5.61 6.66 2.75
CA ALA A 195 4.66 5.65 2.29
C ALA A 195 5.32 4.32 1.95
N THR A 196 6.48 4.35 1.29
CA THR A 196 7.27 3.15 0.98
C THR A 196 7.76 2.45 2.25
N GLY A 197 8.28 3.22 3.22
CA GLY A 197 8.73 2.68 4.49
C GLY A 197 7.60 2.06 5.31
N THR A 198 6.44 2.72 5.36
CA THR A 198 5.25 2.21 6.05
C THR A 198 4.72 0.96 5.38
N TYR A 199 4.63 0.94 4.05
CA TYR A 199 4.24 -0.25 3.28
C TYR A 199 5.04 -1.50 3.66
N MET A 200 6.38 -1.39 3.68
CA MET A 200 7.24 -2.52 4.04
C MET A 200 7.00 -2.98 5.48
N LYS A 201 6.88 -2.04 6.43
CA LYS A 201 6.57 -2.35 7.84
C LYS A 201 5.19 -3.00 7.99
N THR A 202 4.20 -2.53 7.24
CA THR A 202 2.84 -3.08 7.22
C THR A 202 2.86 -4.54 6.81
N LEU A 203 3.52 -4.90 5.71
CA LEU A 203 3.62 -6.29 5.27
C LEU A 203 4.29 -7.20 6.31
N VAL A 204 5.34 -6.71 6.99
CA VAL A 204 5.99 -7.46 8.08
C VAL A 204 5.05 -7.67 9.26
N LYS A 205 4.35 -6.62 9.70
CA LYS A 205 3.39 -6.70 10.82
C LYS A 205 2.23 -7.65 10.51
N VAL A 206 1.67 -7.59 9.31
CA VAL A 206 0.59 -8.50 8.87
C VAL A 206 1.07 -9.94 8.91
N LYS A 207 2.24 -10.24 8.34
CA LYS A 207 2.82 -11.60 8.38
C LYS A 207 3.04 -12.08 9.81
N SER A 208 3.59 -11.24 10.68
CA SER A 208 3.79 -11.59 12.10
C SER A 208 2.48 -11.90 12.82
N CYS A 209 1.44 -11.10 12.59
CA CYS A 209 0.09 -11.32 13.12
C CYS A 209 -0.47 -12.68 12.68
N ILE A 210 -0.33 -13.02 11.40
CA ILE A 210 -0.79 -14.27 10.82
C ILE A 210 -0.02 -15.48 11.36
N ILE A 211 1.30 -15.39 11.48
CA ILE A 211 2.14 -16.46 12.05
C ILE A 211 1.67 -16.79 13.47
N LYS A 212 1.37 -15.76 14.28
CA LYS A 212 0.83 -15.96 15.63
C LYS A 212 -0.53 -16.66 15.59
N ASN A 213 -1.45 -16.19 14.75
CA ASN A 213 -2.79 -16.79 14.61
C ASN A 213 -2.72 -18.27 14.16
N ASN A 214 -1.83 -18.59 13.22
CA ASN A 214 -1.63 -19.96 12.74
C ASN A 214 -1.00 -20.85 13.82
N ALA A 215 -0.02 -20.35 14.58
CA ALA A 215 0.60 -21.09 15.68
C ALA A 215 -0.43 -21.42 16.78
N GLU A 216 -1.27 -20.46 17.17
CA GLU A 216 -2.35 -20.69 18.13
C GLU A 216 -3.38 -21.71 17.62
N THR A 217 -3.67 -21.69 16.32
CA THR A 217 -4.54 -22.67 15.66
C THR A 217 -3.97 -24.07 15.68
N HIS A 218 -2.69 -24.20 15.36
CA HIS A 218 -1.97 -25.47 15.40
C HIS A 218 -1.94 -26.06 16.81
N THR A 219 -1.53 -25.27 17.81
CA THR A 219 -1.48 -25.71 19.22
C THR A 219 -2.85 -26.14 19.73
N PHE A 220 -3.90 -25.36 19.45
CA PHE A 220 -5.26 -25.74 19.84
C PHE A 220 -5.69 -27.06 19.20
N SER A 221 -5.41 -27.23 17.91
CA SER A 221 -5.79 -28.43 17.17
C SER A 221 -5.11 -29.69 17.71
N MET A 222 -3.82 -29.61 18.05
CA MET A 222 -3.10 -30.72 18.70
C MET A 222 -3.69 -31.05 20.07
N ASN A 223 -4.08 -30.04 20.86
CA ASN A 223 -4.70 -30.26 22.16
C ASN A 223 -6.05 -30.97 22.03
N ILE A 224 -6.86 -30.66 21.01
CA ILE A 224 -8.11 -31.38 20.75
C ILE A 224 -7.86 -32.84 20.39
N VAL A 225 -6.88 -33.12 19.52
CA VAL A 225 -6.51 -34.51 19.18
C VAL A 225 -6.08 -35.28 20.43
N SER A 226 -5.19 -34.70 21.23
CA SER A 226 -4.72 -35.31 22.50
C SER A 226 -5.86 -35.55 23.48
N TYR A 227 -6.75 -34.57 23.67
CA TYR A 227 -7.93 -34.69 24.51
C TYR A 227 -8.84 -35.82 24.03
N THR A 228 -9.07 -35.91 22.71
CA THR A 228 -9.93 -36.94 22.11
C THR A 228 -9.38 -38.33 22.39
N ASN A 229 -8.08 -38.55 22.20
CA ASN A 229 -7.42 -39.82 22.51
C ASN A 229 -7.59 -40.19 23.98
N ASN A 230 -7.42 -39.23 24.89
CA ASN A 230 -7.61 -39.51 26.31
C ASN A 230 -9.07 -39.77 26.69
N CYS A 231 -10.02 -39.05 26.07
CA CYS A 231 -11.45 -39.25 26.25
C CYS A 231 -11.87 -40.68 25.84
N ILE A 232 -11.40 -41.15 24.69
CA ILE A 232 -11.67 -42.52 24.20
C ILE A 232 -11.04 -43.57 25.11
N ARG A 233 -9.85 -43.32 25.67
CA ARG A 233 -9.20 -44.29 26.57
C ARG A 233 -10.00 -44.57 27.85
N ILE A 234 -10.80 -43.62 28.31
CA ILE A 234 -11.60 -43.72 29.54
C ILE A 234 -13.09 -43.99 29.27
N ALA A 235 -13.50 -44.09 28.01
CA ALA A 235 -14.85 -44.42 27.57
C ALA A 235 -15.04 -45.94 27.48
#